data_AF-A0A9D6QZT9-F1
#
_entry.id   AF-A0A9D6QZT9-F1
#
_cell.length_a   1.000
_cell.length_b   1.000
_cell.length_c   1.000
_cell.angle_alpha   90.00
_cell.angle_beta   90.00
_cell.angle_gamma   90.00
#
_symmetry.space_group_name_H-M   'P 1'
#
loop_
_entity.id
_entity.type
_entity.pdbx_description
1 polymer ?
#
loop_
_entity_poly.entity_id
_entity_poly.type
_entity_poly.pdbx_seq_one_letter_code
_entity_poly.pdbx_strand_id
1 'polypeptide(L)'
;MALWSGKKKRYFIPLLLFIVVTVSLTIFGDKGLIRIYKLSKDRDSIKASNEKIKTENVAMREEIERLKSDDKYIEMVARKELGMIGKNEVVYQFEK
;
A
#
# COMPACT_ATOMS: atom_id res chain seq x y z
N MET A 1 -57.04 -32.77 29.62
CA MET A 1 -56.76 -31.32 29.77
C MET A 1 -55.33 -31.06 29.26
N ALA A 2 -55.13 -31.08 27.94
CA ALA A 2 -53.79 -30.93 27.36
C ALA A 2 -53.89 -30.32 25.97
N LEU A 3 -54.10 -29.00 25.92
CA LEU A 3 -54.00 -28.22 24.68
C LEU A 3 -53.19 -26.95 24.96
N TRP A 4 -51.92 -27.12 25.35
CA TRP A 4 -51.04 -25.95 25.50
C TRP A 4 -49.55 -26.27 25.23
N SER A 5 -49.16 -26.42 23.96
CA SER A 5 -47.76 -26.19 23.58
C SER A 5 -47.48 -25.93 22.08
N GLY A 6 -48.50 -25.84 21.21
CA GLY A 6 -48.27 -25.76 19.76
C GLY A 6 -47.98 -24.37 19.17
N LYS A 7 -48.29 -23.27 19.87
CA LYS A 7 -48.28 -21.93 19.25
C LYS A 7 -46.96 -21.17 19.39
N LYS A 8 -46.09 -21.52 20.35
CA LYS A 8 -44.85 -20.77 20.61
C LYS A 8 -43.82 -20.95 19.47
N LYS A 9 -43.64 -22.17 18.96
CA LYS A 9 -42.69 -22.48 17.86
C LYS A 9 -42.98 -21.75 16.54
N ARG A 10 -44.23 -21.37 16.27
CA ARG A 10 -44.63 -20.75 14.99
C ARG A 10 -44.20 -19.28 14.88
N TYR A 11 -43.98 -18.59 16.00
CA TYR A 11 -43.42 -17.24 16.04
C TYR A 11 -41.88 -17.21 16.14
N PHE A 12 -41.24 -18.32 16.53
CA PHE A 12 -39.77 -18.42 16.56
C PHE A 12 -39.17 -18.42 15.15
N ILE A 13 -39.84 -19.02 14.17
CA ILE A 13 -39.37 -19.08 12.79
C ILE A 13 -39.27 -17.68 12.16
N PRO A 14 -40.32 -16.83 12.18
CA PRO A 14 -40.20 -15.47 11.65
C PRO A 14 -39.26 -14.59 12.48
N LEU A 15 -39.16 -14.80 13.80
CA LEU A 15 -38.21 -14.07 14.65
C LEU A 15 -36.76 -14.42 14.29
N LEU A 16 -36.46 -15.69 14.09
CA LEU A 16 -35.13 -16.14 13.69
C LEU A 16 -34.77 -15.65 12.29
N LEU A 17 -35.74 -15.68 11.37
CA LEU A 17 -35.56 -15.15 10.02
C LEU A 17 -35.32 -13.64 10.01
N PHE A 18 -36.03 -12.88 10.85
CA PHE A 18 -35.80 -11.45 11.04
C PHE A 18 -34.41 -11.15 11.61
N ILE A 19 -33.95 -11.92 12.59
CA ILE A 19 -32.59 -11.79 13.15
C ILE A 19 -31.55 -12.06 12.06
N VAL A 20 -31.70 -13.14 11.29
CA VAL A 20 -30.77 -13.50 10.21
C VAL A 20 -30.71 -12.42 9.13
N VAL A 21 -31.85 -11.85 8.73
CA VAL A 21 -31.90 -10.75 7.76
C VAL A 21 -31.21 -9.50 8.30
N THR A 22 -31.49 -9.13 9.55
CA THR A 22 -30.88 -7.94 10.17
C THR A 22 -29.37 -8.08 10.32
N VAL A 23 -28.89 -9.26 10.75
CA VAL A 23 -27.45 -9.57 10.85
C VAL A 23 -26.80 -9.58 9.47
N SER A 24 -27.44 -10.19 8.47
CA SER A 24 -26.93 -10.21 7.09
C SER A 24 -26.84 -8.80 6.52
N LEU A 25 -27.86 -7.96 6.70
CA LEU A 25 -27.84 -6.55 6.26
C LEU A 25 -26.80 -5.72 7.02
N THR A 26 -26.47 -6.08 8.27
CA THR A 26 -25.42 -5.38 9.03
C THR A 26 -24.02 -5.77 8.54
N ILE A 27 -23.82 -7.04 8.15
CA ILE A 27 -22.54 -7.53 7.64
C ILE A 27 -22.31 -7.12 6.19
N PHE A 28 -23.34 -7.24 5.34
CA PHE A 28 -23.30 -6.93 3.90
C PHE A 28 -23.74 -5.50 3.55
N GLY A 29 -24.31 -4.76 4.51
CA GLY A 29 -24.71 -3.37 4.29
C GLY A 29 -23.50 -2.46 4.07
N ASP A 30 -23.75 -1.30 3.48
CA ASP A 30 -22.73 -0.34 3.04
C ASP A 30 -21.82 0.20 4.15
N LYS A 31 -22.11 -0.10 5.42
CA LYS A 31 -21.32 0.24 6.61
C LYS A 31 -20.79 -1.00 7.37
N GLY A 32 -20.84 -2.17 6.75
CA GLY A 32 -20.47 -3.44 7.38
C GLY A 32 -18.99 -3.58 7.71
N LEU A 33 -18.68 -4.53 8.58
CA LEU A 33 -17.32 -4.80 9.10
C LEU A 33 -16.29 -5.05 8.00
N ILE A 34 -16.71 -5.65 6.88
CA ILE A 34 -15.84 -5.94 5.72
C ILE A 34 -15.32 -4.63 5.11
N ARG A 35 -16.17 -3.61 4.99
CA ARG A 35 -15.77 -2.31 4.45
C ARG A 35 -14.78 -1.61 5.40
N ILE A 36 -15.01 -1.67 6.70
CA ILE A 36 -14.08 -1.10 7.70
C ILE A 36 -12.71 -1.77 7.61
N TYR A 37 -12.68 -3.10 7.51
CA TYR A 37 -11.43 -3.84 7.34
C TYR A 37 -10.71 -3.45 6.05
N LYS A 38 -11.44 -3.37 4.93
CA LYS A 38 -10.87 -2.95 3.64
C LYS A 38 -10.33 -1.52 3.71
N LEU A 39 -11.08 -0.57 4.29
CA LEU A 39 -10.61 0.80 4.46
C LEU A 39 -9.37 0.88 5.35
N SER A 40 -9.30 0.09 6.43
CA SER A 40 -8.10 0.04 7.28
C SER A 40 -6.91 -0.45 6.48
N LYS A 41 -7.08 -1.53 5.70
CA LYS A 41 -6.02 -2.09 4.87
C LYS A 41 -5.57 -1.12 3.78
N ASP A 42 -6.51 -0.44 3.12
CA ASP A 42 -6.21 0.57 2.10
C ASP A 42 -5.47 1.76 2.73
N ARG A 43 -5.89 2.22 3.90
CA ARG A 43 -5.21 3.26 4.68
C ARG A 43 -3.78 2.86 5.03
N ASP A 44 -3.58 1.64 5.49
CA ASP A 44 -2.25 1.15 5.87
C ASP A 44 -1.32 1.01 4.65
N SER A 45 -1.87 0.54 3.52
CA SER A 45 -1.16 0.47 2.23
C SER A 45 -0.74 1.85 1.71
N ILE A 46 -1.66 2.83 1.75
CA ILE A 46 -1.37 4.21 1.37
C ILE A 46 -0.31 4.81 2.29
N LYS A 47 -0.39 4.55 3.59
CA LYS A 47 0.59 5.04 4.56
C LYS A 47 1.97 4.44 4.29
N ALA A 48 2.07 3.14 4.03
CA ALA A 48 3.32 2.48 3.68
C ALA A 48 3.92 3.06 2.37
N SER A 49 3.07 3.31 1.37
CA SER A 49 3.49 3.93 0.11
C SER A 49 4.01 5.36 0.31
N ASN A 50 3.33 6.15 1.16
CA ASN A 50 3.79 7.50 1.51
C ASN A 50 5.14 7.49 2.20
N GLU A 51 5.36 6.60 3.17
CA GLU A 51 6.66 6.49 3.84
C GLU A 51 7.76 6.09 2.85
N LYS A 52 7.50 5.13 1.95
CA LYS A 52 8.44 4.75 0.89
C LYS A 52 8.80 5.95 0.01
N ILE A 53 7.81 6.67 -0.51
CA ILE A 53 8.02 7.85 -1.37
C ILE A 53 8.78 8.94 -0.60
N LYS A 54 8.53 9.09 0.70
CA LYS A 54 9.24 10.06 1.54
C LYS A 54 10.71 9.70 1.67
N THR A 55 11.04 8.43 1.91
CA THR A 55 12.42 7.95 1.95
C THR A 55 13.12 8.14 0.60
N GLU A 56 12.46 7.80 -0.50
CA GLU A 56 12.98 8.02 -1.86
C GLU A 56 13.25 9.50 -2.12
N ASN A 57 12.34 10.39 -1.71
CA ASN A 57 12.53 11.84 -1.84
C ASN A 57 13.74 12.34 -1.04
N VAL A 58 13.98 11.82 0.17
CA VAL A 58 15.16 12.19 0.96
C VAL A 58 16.43 11.76 0.23
N ALA A 59 16.50 10.52 -0.23
CA ALA A 59 17.64 10.01 -0.98
C ALA A 59 17.90 10.80 -2.27
N MET A 60 16.84 11.13 -3.03
CA MET A 60 16.97 11.96 -4.24
C MET A 60 17.47 13.37 -3.93
N ARG A 61 17.05 13.96 -2.80
CA ARG A 61 17.53 15.28 -2.39
C ARG A 61 19.01 15.25 -2.01
N GLU A 62 19.43 14.25 -1.26
CA GLU A 62 20.85 14.04 -0.95
C GLU A 62 21.68 13.85 -2.21
N GLU A 63 21.17 13.09 -3.17
CA GLU A 63 21.82 12.90 -4.46
C GLU A 63 21.95 14.20 -5.25
N ILE A 64 20.89 15.02 -5.29
CA ILE A 64 20.93 16.34 -5.92
C ILE A 64 21.97 17.25 -5.25
N GLU A 65 22.06 17.26 -3.92
CA GLU A 65 23.06 18.05 -3.19
C GLU A 65 24.48 17.59 -3.54
N ARG A 66 24.72 16.28 -3.59
CA ARG A 66 26.03 15.73 -3.98
C ARG A 66 26.40 16.08 -5.42
N LEU A 67 25.45 15.97 -6.34
CA LEU A 67 25.64 16.36 -7.74
C LEU A 67 25.84 17.87 -7.95
N LYS A 68 25.53 18.71 -6.96
CA LYS A 68 25.74 20.17 -7.03
C LYS A 68 27.01 20.65 -6.32
N SER A 69 27.43 19.95 -5.27
CA SER A 69 28.45 20.43 -4.33
C SER A 69 29.71 19.57 -4.28
N ASP A 70 29.67 18.33 -4.76
CA ASP A 70 30.79 17.39 -4.72
C ASP A 70 31.33 17.11 -6.13
N ASP A 71 32.36 17.86 -6.52
CA ASP A 71 33.02 17.74 -7.82
C ASP A 71 33.55 16.32 -8.09
N LYS A 72 34.04 15.62 -7.05
CA LYS A 72 34.54 14.24 -7.21
C LYS A 72 33.40 13.28 -7.48
N TYR A 73 32.26 13.51 -6.84
CA TYR A 73 31.07 12.72 -7.09
C TYR A 73 30.54 12.92 -8.50
N ILE A 74 30.47 14.17 -8.97
CA ILE A 74 30.08 14.51 -10.34
C ILE A 74 31.02 13.83 -11.35
N GLU A 75 32.34 13.92 -11.14
CA GLU A 75 33.32 13.26 -12.01
C GLU A 75 33.13 11.74 -12.03
N MET A 76 32.89 11.12 -10.87
CA MET A 76 32.63 9.69 -10.78
C MET A 76 31.38 9.28 -11.58
N VAL A 77 30.28 10.02 -11.43
CA VAL A 77 29.02 9.78 -12.15
C VAL A 77 29.22 9.98 -13.65
N ALA A 78 29.89 11.06 -14.07
CA ALA A 78 30.21 11.32 -15.46
C ALA A 78 31.02 10.18 -16.10
N ARG A 79 32.02 9.64 -15.39
CA ARG A 79 32.83 8.51 -15.86
C ARG A 79 32.07 7.19 -15.88
N LYS A 80 31.32 6.87 -14.83
CA LYS A 80 30.67 5.56 -14.66
C LYS A 80 29.36 5.43 -15.44
N GLU A 81 28.50 6.44 -15.38
CA GLU A 81 27.17 6.38 -15.97
C GLU A 81 27.14 6.93 -17.40
N LEU A 82 27.92 7.99 -17.67
CA LEU A 82 27.94 8.65 -18.97
C LEU A 82 29.13 8.26 -19.85
N GLY A 83 30.11 7.51 -19.31
CA GLY A 83 31.33 7.13 -20.03
C GLY A 83 32.20 8.33 -20.42
N MET A 84 32.02 9.48 -19.77
CA MET A 84 32.79 10.69 -20.06
C MET A 84 34.23 10.54 -19.60
N ILE A 85 35.14 11.15 -20.35
CA ILE A 85 36.57 11.22 -20.03
C ILE A 85 37.02 12.67 -19.95
N GLY A 86 38.07 12.93 -19.17
CA GLY A 86 38.67 14.25 -19.09
C GLY A 86 39.22 14.71 -20.44
N LYS A 87 39.32 16.02 -20.64
CA LYS A 87 39.79 16.61 -21.92
C LYS A 87 41.15 16.08 -22.41
N ASN A 88 41.98 15.58 -21.51
CA ASN A 88 43.34 15.10 -21.82
C ASN A 88 43.51 13.59 -21.56
N GLU A 89 42.41 12.83 -21.55
CA GLU A 89 42.43 11.39 -21.30
C GLU A 89 42.16 10.60 -22.58
N VAL A 90 42.74 9.39 -22.67
CA VAL A 90 42.62 8.49 -23.82
C VAL A 90 42.03 7.16 -23.36
N VAL A 91 40.98 6.69 -24.04
CA VAL A 91 40.34 5.40 -23.76
C VAL A 91 41.08 4.30 -24.50
N TYR A 92 41.59 3.31 -23.77
CA TYR A 92 42.12 2.08 -24.33
C TYR A 92 41.02 1.01 -24.34
N GLN A 93 40.53 0.65 -25.53
CA GLN A 93 39.70 -0.54 -25.72
C GLN A 93 40.60 -1.68 -26.21
N PHE A 94 40.59 -2.80 -25.49
CA PHE A 94 41.28 -4.02 -25.92
C PHE A 94 40.26 -4.90 -26.64
N GLU A 95 40.47 -5.15 -27.93
CA GLU A 95 39.74 -6.20 -28.64
C GLU A 95 40.12 -7.56 -28.05
N LYS A 96 39.13 -8.43 -27.89
CA LYS A 96 39.30 -9.75 -27.28
C LYS A 96 39.59 -10.80 -28.34
#